data_AF-A0A2K3CMS4-F1
#
_entry.id   AF-A0A2K3CMS4-F1
#
_cell.length_a   1.000
_cell.length_b   1.000
_cell.length_c   1.000
_cell.angle_alpha   90.00
_cell.angle_beta   90.00
_cell.angle_gamma   90.00
#
_symmetry.space_group_name_H-M   'P 1'
#
loop_
_entity.id
_entity.type
_entity.pdbx_description
1 polymer ?
#
loop_
_entity_poly.entity_id
_entity_poly.type
_entity_poly.pdbx_seq_one_letter_code
_entity_poly.pdbx_strand_id
1 'polypeptide(L)'
;MAGTFKKFSKEDVSNLSQVKSSVARGIRAAICETYPYLEETDIIETLIPKKESVYTGKCGHVTLCVMNNTVLFFQERDGPWLPTLRILHQYPEMMKRLRTDKGAIKFVLSGANIMCPGLTHPDAVIHDEV
;
A
#
# COMPACT_ATOMS: atom_id res chain seq x y z
N MET A 1 -5.90 -13.25 -5.95
CA MET A 1 -5.49 -12.16 -5.06
C MET A 1 -6.05 -12.44 -3.65
N ALA A 2 -5.59 -13.50 -2.98
CA ALA A 2 -5.99 -13.82 -1.62
C ALA A 2 -4.76 -14.36 -0.87
N GLY A 3 -4.28 -13.60 0.11
CA GLY A 3 -3.27 -14.06 1.07
C GLY A 3 -1.83 -13.60 0.86
N THR A 4 -1.56 -12.51 0.12
CA THR A 4 -0.20 -11.98 -0.15
C THR A 4 0.69 -11.94 1.11
N PHE A 5 0.14 -11.54 2.26
CA PHE A 5 0.87 -11.51 3.53
C PHE A 5 0.33 -12.45 4.62
N LYS A 6 -0.65 -13.31 4.32
CA LYS A 6 -1.33 -14.12 5.36
C LYS A 6 -0.41 -15.15 6.02
N LYS A 7 0.54 -15.70 5.26
CA LYS A 7 1.54 -16.66 5.74
C LYS A 7 2.96 -16.08 5.69
N PHE A 8 3.09 -14.77 5.55
CA PHE A 8 4.39 -14.12 5.39
C PHE A 8 5.21 -14.23 6.66
N SER A 9 6.47 -14.56 6.50
CA SER A 9 7.43 -14.82 7.56
C SER A 9 8.79 -14.20 7.24
N LYS A 10 9.75 -14.31 8.17
CA LYS A 10 11.11 -13.82 7.96
C LYS A 10 11.84 -14.57 6.84
N GLU A 11 11.47 -15.83 6.60
CA GLU A 11 12.09 -16.69 5.59
C GLU A 11 11.75 -16.25 4.16
N ASP A 12 10.65 -15.50 3.99
CA ASP A 12 10.22 -14.99 2.70
C ASP A 12 11.06 -13.78 2.23
N VAL A 13 11.89 -13.20 3.10
CA VAL A 13 12.71 -12.02 2.77
C VAL A 13 14.02 -12.47 2.11
N SER A 14 14.12 -12.27 0.80
CA SER A 14 15.27 -12.75 0.02
C SER A 14 16.44 -11.76 0.03
N ASN A 15 16.16 -10.46 -0.14
CA ASN A 15 17.21 -9.45 -0.23
C ASN A 15 16.66 -8.05 0.12
N LEU A 16 17.51 -7.19 0.67
CA LEU A 16 17.28 -5.75 0.83
C LEU A 16 18.40 -4.99 0.14
N SER A 17 18.08 -4.23 -0.90
CA SER A 17 19.08 -3.51 -1.69
C SER A 17 18.74 -2.03 -1.83
N GLN A 18 19.74 -1.16 -1.69
CA GLN A 18 19.60 0.26 -2.04
C GLN A 18 19.37 0.39 -3.54
N VAL A 19 18.38 1.18 -3.95
CA VAL A 19 18.09 1.40 -5.37
C VAL A 19 18.87 2.60 -5.91
N LYS A 20 19.17 2.53 -7.22
CA LYS A 20 19.74 3.67 -7.95
C LYS A 20 18.74 4.83 -7.97
N SER A 21 19.24 6.06 -8.05
CA SER A 21 18.41 7.27 -8.06
C SER A 21 17.38 7.29 -9.21
N SER A 22 17.69 6.70 -10.36
CA SER A 22 16.71 6.58 -11.47
C SER A 22 15.52 5.70 -11.10
N VAL A 23 15.77 4.56 -10.46
CA VAL A 23 14.73 3.63 -10.00
C VAL A 23 13.91 4.25 -8.88
N ALA A 24 14.55 4.93 -7.92
CA ALA A 24 13.85 5.66 -6.85
C ALA A 24 12.87 6.71 -7.42
N ARG A 25 13.28 7.48 -8.43
CA ARG A 25 12.41 8.43 -9.13
C ARG A 25 11.25 7.73 -9.85
N GLY A 26 11.50 6.59 -10.48
CA GLY A 26 10.46 5.79 -11.12
C GLY A 26 9.40 5.27 -10.13
N ILE A 27 9.84 4.74 -8.98
CA ILE A 27 8.95 4.30 -7.90
C ILE A 27 8.09 5.47 -7.41
N ARG A 28 8.74 6.61 -7.14
CA ARG A 28 8.03 7.81 -6.69
C ARG A 28 6.99 8.29 -7.70
N ALA A 29 7.34 8.34 -8.99
CA ALA A 29 6.43 8.74 -10.04
C ALA A 29 5.21 7.81 -10.13
N ALA A 30 5.42 6.48 -10.10
CA ALA A 30 4.34 5.50 -10.12
C ALA A 30 3.40 5.63 -8.89
N ILE A 31 3.95 5.95 -7.72
CA ILE A 31 3.15 6.20 -6.50
C ILE A 31 2.32 7.47 -6.65
N CYS A 32 2.89 8.56 -7.15
CA CYS A 32 2.16 9.83 -7.32
C CYS A 32 1.07 9.74 -8.40
N GLU A 33 1.33 8.98 -9.48
CA GLU A 33 0.33 8.68 -10.50
C GLU A 33 -0.87 7.92 -9.91
N THR A 34 -0.62 6.99 -8.98
CA THR A 34 -1.69 6.21 -8.33
C THR A 34 -2.40 7.00 -7.22
N TYR A 35 -1.67 7.86 -6.51
CA TYR A 35 -2.17 8.64 -5.37
C TYR A 35 -1.80 10.13 -5.52
N PRO A 36 -2.49 10.89 -6.40
CA PRO A 36 -2.19 12.31 -6.67
C PRO A 36 -2.21 13.17 -5.41
N TYR A 37 -3.09 12.86 -4.45
CA TYR A 37 -3.17 13.51 -3.14
C TYR A 37 -1.79 13.63 -2.46
N LEU A 38 -0.93 12.60 -2.55
CA LEU A 38 0.38 12.64 -1.91
C LEU A 38 1.33 13.68 -2.52
N GLU A 39 1.18 13.95 -3.82
CA GLU A 39 1.96 14.96 -4.53
C GLU A 39 1.37 16.35 -4.34
N GLU A 40 0.06 16.50 -4.46
CA GLU A 40 -0.65 17.78 -4.31
C GLU A 40 -0.49 18.39 -2.91
N THR A 41 -0.38 17.56 -1.87
CA THR A 41 -0.19 18.02 -0.49
C THR A 41 1.27 17.94 -0.01
N ASP A 42 2.25 17.74 -0.92
CA ASP A 42 3.68 17.61 -0.62
C ASP A 42 4.08 16.48 0.37
N ILE A 43 3.15 15.58 0.72
CA ILE A 43 3.40 14.47 1.66
C ILE A 43 4.45 13.50 1.10
N ILE A 44 4.51 13.37 -0.23
CA ILE A 44 5.50 12.53 -0.89
C ILE A 44 6.94 12.97 -0.60
N GLU A 45 7.22 14.25 -0.34
CA GLU A 45 8.57 14.71 0.05
C GLU A 45 8.94 14.26 1.47
N THR A 46 7.95 13.98 2.31
CA THR A 46 8.15 13.41 3.66
C THR A 46 8.32 11.89 3.58
N LEU A 47 7.57 11.22 2.71
CA LEU A 47 7.61 9.77 2.57
C LEU A 47 8.84 9.29 1.79
N ILE A 48 9.12 9.90 0.64
CA ILE A 48 10.20 9.53 -0.27
C ILE A 48 10.93 10.81 -0.74
N PRO A 49 11.77 11.41 0.13
CA PRO A 49 12.55 12.60 -0.19
C PRO A 49 13.52 12.32 -1.35
N LYS A 50 13.66 13.26 -2.29
CA LYS A 50 14.52 13.08 -3.49
C LYS A 50 16.00 12.85 -3.18
N LYS A 51 16.46 13.29 -2.01
CA LYS A 51 17.87 13.26 -1.60
C LYS A 51 18.22 12.04 -0.74
N GLU A 52 17.22 11.30 -0.27
CA GLU A 52 17.44 10.13 0.58
C GLU A 52 17.53 8.84 -0.23
N SER A 53 18.24 7.87 0.35
CA SER A 53 18.44 6.58 -0.28
C SER A 53 17.25 5.67 -0.03
N VAL A 54 16.54 5.33 -1.10
CA VAL A 54 15.44 4.35 -1.07
C VAL A 54 16.02 2.94 -1.14
N TYR A 55 15.43 2.02 -0.39
CA TYR A 55 15.75 0.60 -0.42
C TYR A 55 14.56 -0.19 -0.95
N THR A 56 14.84 -1.30 -1.65
CA THR A 56 13.82 -2.27 -2.05
C THR A 56 14.11 -3.62 -1.42
N GLY A 57 13.11 -4.16 -0.73
CA GLY A 57 13.13 -5.53 -0.21
C GLY A 57 12.45 -6.48 -1.20
N LYS A 58 13.12 -7.54 -1.65
CA LYS A 58 12.50 -8.58 -2.47
C LYS A 58 12.04 -9.73 -1.60
N CYS A 59 10.78 -10.12 -1.75
CA CYS A 59 10.16 -11.20 -1.01
C CYS A 59 9.28 -12.06 -1.94
N GLY A 60 9.87 -13.06 -2.59
CA GLY A 60 9.16 -13.88 -3.58
C GLY A 60 8.56 -13.05 -4.72
N HIS A 61 7.23 -12.98 -4.79
CA HIS A 61 6.51 -12.17 -5.78
C HIS A 61 6.21 -10.74 -5.30
N VAL A 62 6.68 -10.35 -4.13
CA VAL A 62 6.43 -9.02 -3.55
C VAL A 62 7.72 -8.22 -3.51
N THR A 63 7.64 -6.97 -3.93
CA THR A 63 8.70 -5.97 -3.76
C THR A 63 8.23 -4.94 -2.73
N LEU A 64 9.05 -4.68 -1.72
CA LEU A 64 8.79 -3.70 -0.66
C LEU A 64 9.58 -2.43 -0.94
N CYS A 65 8.97 -1.25 -0.82
CA CYS A 65 9.65 0.03 -0.80
C CYS A 65 9.94 0.41 0.67
N VAL A 66 11.22 0.49 1.00
CA VAL A 66 11.73 0.70 2.36
C VAL A 66 12.52 1.99 2.41
N MET A 67 12.23 2.81 3.42
CA MET A 67 12.83 4.11 3.68
C MET A 67 12.99 4.24 5.18
N ASN A 68 14.17 4.63 5.69
CA ASN A 68 14.39 4.82 7.13
C ASN A 68 13.90 3.62 7.98
N ASN A 69 14.29 2.41 7.58
CA ASN A 69 13.91 1.12 8.20
C ASN A 69 12.39 0.87 8.29
N THR A 70 11.62 1.60 7.49
CA THR A 70 10.16 1.61 7.50
C THR A 70 9.67 1.18 6.13
N VAL A 71 8.90 0.10 6.07
CA VAL A 71 8.18 -0.29 4.85
C VAL A 71 7.04 0.70 4.63
N LEU A 72 7.03 1.36 3.48
CA LEU A 72 6.04 2.38 3.13
C LEU A 72 4.99 1.81 2.17
N PHE A 73 5.47 1.23 1.07
CA PHE A 73 4.65 0.65 -0.01
C PHE A 73 5.13 -0.75 -0.34
N PHE A 74 4.27 -1.53 -0.99
CA PHE A 74 4.61 -2.83 -1.56
C PHE A 74 4.00 -2.97 -2.96
N GLN A 75 4.61 -3.82 -3.78
CA GLN A 75 4.18 -4.13 -5.13
C GLN A 75 4.13 -5.65 -5.26
N GLU A 76 3.02 -6.19 -5.73
CA GLU A 76 2.93 -7.61 -6.10
C GLU A 76 3.24 -7.75 -7.59
N ARG A 77 4.32 -8.44 -7.93
CA ARG A 77 4.87 -8.56 -9.29
C ARG A 77 5.05 -7.16 -9.91
N ASP A 78 4.47 -6.92 -11.08
CA ASP A 78 4.49 -5.64 -11.79
C ASP A 78 3.18 -4.85 -11.60
N GLY A 79 2.44 -5.10 -10.52
CA GLY A 79 1.21 -4.40 -10.18
C GLY A 79 1.44 -2.95 -9.71
N PRO A 80 0.39 -2.24 -9.28
CA PRO A 80 0.53 -0.91 -8.69
C PRO A 80 1.22 -0.98 -7.33
N TRP A 81 1.85 0.13 -6.92
CA TRP A 81 2.34 0.28 -5.55
C TRP A 81 1.17 0.49 -4.60
N LEU A 82 1.04 -0.39 -3.61
CA LEU A 82 0.02 -0.33 -2.57
C LEU A 82 0.64 0.17 -1.25
N PRO A 83 0.00 1.12 -0.54
CA PRO A 83 0.50 1.57 0.75
C PRO A 83 0.35 0.46 1.79
N THR A 84 1.24 0.46 2.78
CA THR A 84 0.99 -0.30 4.01
C THR A 84 -0.18 0.32 4.79
N LEU A 85 -0.90 -0.48 5.59
CA LEU A 85 -1.97 0.04 6.45
C LEU A 85 -1.49 1.17 7.38
N ARG A 86 -0.21 1.16 7.79
CA ARG A 86 0.37 2.23 8.60
C ARG A 86 0.39 3.58 7.86
N ILE A 87 0.75 3.58 6.58
CA ILE A 87 0.73 4.79 5.75
C ILE A 87 -0.70 5.22 5.49
N LEU A 88 -1.58 4.27 5.15
CA LEU A 88 -2.99 4.57 4.91
C LEU A 88 -3.69 5.16 6.16
N HIS A 89 -3.34 4.70 7.37
CA HIS A 89 -3.88 5.28 8.60
C HIS A 89 -3.35 6.70 8.90
N GLN A 90 -2.14 7.03 8.45
CA GLN A 90 -1.58 8.39 8.60
C GLN A 90 -2.21 9.36 7.59
N TYR A 91 -2.48 8.89 6.37
CA TYR A 91 -2.99 9.71 5.27
C TYR A 91 -4.23 9.08 4.64
N PRO A 92 -5.35 9.02 5.38
CA PRO A 92 -6.52 8.26 4.96
C PRO A 92 -7.29 8.91 3.80
N GLU A 93 -7.00 10.16 3.45
CA GLU A 93 -7.57 10.87 2.29
C GLU A 93 -6.90 10.49 0.96
N MET A 94 -5.79 9.74 0.98
CA MET A 94 -5.09 9.36 -0.26
C MET A 94 -5.84 8.29 -1.09
N MET A 95 -6.91 7.70 -0.56
CA MET A 95 -7.68 6.61 -1.21
C MET A 95 -9.16 6.69 -0.88
N LYS A 96 -9.99 6.21 -1.81
CA LYS A 96 -11.44 6.03 -1.59
C LYS A 96 -11.69 5.10 -0.43
N ARG A 97 -12.70 5.42 0.37
CA ARG A 97 -13.09 4.62 1.53
C ARG A 97 -14.32 3.79 1.21
N LEU A 98 -14.29 2.55 1.67
CA LEU A 98 -15.43 1.65 1.63
C LEU A 98 -15.74 1.22 3.06
N ARG A 99 -16.99 1.40 3.47
CA ARG A 99 -17.52 0.91 4.74
C ARG A 99 -18.39 -0.31 4.46
N THR A 100 -18.04 -1.43 5.09
CA THR A 100 -18.81 -2.68 5.02
C THR A 100 -19.68 -2.87 6.28
N ASP A 101 -20.62 -3.82 6.23
CA ASP A 101 -21.39 -4.27 7.39
C ASP A 101 -20.52 -4.85 8.53
N LYS A 102 -21.07 -4.87 9.75
CA LYS A 102 -20.36 -5.38 10.94
C LYS A 102 -20.04 -6.88 10.87
N GLY A 103 -20.87 -7.67 10.18
CA GLY A 103 -20.67 -9.11 10.03
C GLY A 103 -19.43 -9.45 9.19
N ALA A 104 -19.09 -8.60 8.22
CA ALA A 104 -17.93 -8.79 7.36
C ALA A 104 -16.57 -8.58 8.07
N ILE A 105 -16.51 -7.79 9.13
CA ILE A 105 -15.24 -7.37 9.78
C ILE A 105 -14.33 -8.55 10.12
N LYS A 106 -14.88 -9.60 10.76
CA LYS A 106 -14.11 -10.80 11.14
C LYS A 106 -13.49 -11.49 9.93
N PHE A 107 -14.21 -11.54 8.81
CA PHE A 107 -13.76 -12.21 7.60
C PHE A 107 -12.71 -11.37 6.86
N VAL A 108 -12.90 -10.06 6.78
CA VAL A 108 -11.93 -9.13 6.19
C VAL A 108 -10.60 -9.18 6.94
N LEU A 109 -10.63 -9.15 8.28
CA LEU A 109 -9.42 -9.30 9.10
C LEU A 109 -8.75 -10.68 8.95
N SER A 110 -9.50 -11.70 8.54
CA SER A 110 -8.98 -13.03 8.22
C SER A 110 -8.42 -13.15 6.79
N GLY A 111 -8.43 -12.06 6.02
CA GLY A 111 -7.97 -11.96 4.64
C GLY A 111 -8.98 -12.42 3.59
N ALA A 112 -10.28 -12.45 3.94
CA ALA A 112 -11.34 -12.72 2.96
C ALA A 112 -11.64 -11.47 2.12
N ASN A 113 -12.09 -11.69 0.88
CA ASN A 113 -12.57 -10.61 0.02
C ASN A 113 -13.90 -10.07 0.53
N ILE A 114 -14.15 -8.78 0.29
CA ILE A 114 -15.45 -8.16 0.54
C ILE A 114 -16.38 -8.55 -0.62
N MET A 115 -17.53 -9.15 -0.30
CA MET A 115 -18.54 -9.56 -1.27
C MET A 115 -19.59 -8.47 -1.45
N CYS A 116 -20.23 -8.39 -2.62
CA CYS A 116 -21.22 -7.35 -2.94
C CYS A 116 -22.29 -7.10 -1.85
N PRO A 117 -22.88 -8.14 -1.20
CA PRO A 117 -23.87 -7.92 -0.14
C PRO A 117 -23.35 -7.10 1.05
N GLY A 118 -22.05 -7.17 1.35
CA GLY A 118 -21.44 -6.38 2.42
C GLY A 118 -21.27 -4.90 2.06
N LEU A 119 -21.34 -4.55 0.77
CA LEU A 119 -21.27 -3.19 0.25
C LEU A 119 -22.65 -2.59 -0.07
N THR A 120 -23.69 -3.41 -0.18
CA THR A 120 -25.09 -2.97 -0.41
C THR A 120 -25.96 -3.04 0.85
N HIS A 121 -25.37 -3.36 2.01
CA HIS A 121 -26.08 -3.38 3.28
C HIS A 121 -26.48 -1.94 3.72
N PRO A 122 -27.57 -1.73 4.48
CA PRO A 122 -27.96 -0.39 4.94
C PRO A 122 -26.88 0.39 5.71
N ASP A 123 -25.97 -0.33 6.36
CA ASP A 123 -24.83 0.25 7.11
C ASP A 123 -23.56 0.44 6.26
N ALA A 124 -23.59 0.03 5.00
CA ALA A 124 -22.47 0.12 4.07
C ALA A 124 -22.49 1.48 3.35
N VAL A 125 -21.31 2.05 3.13
CA VAL A 125 -21.14 3.33 2.46
C VAL A 125 -19.96 3.23 1.49
N ILE A 126 -20.21 3.55 0.24
CA ILE A 126 -19.18 3.73 -0.78
C ILE A 126 -18.91 5.23 -0.85
N HIS A 127 -17.73 5.67 -0.41
CA HIS A 127 -17.34 7.07 -0.51
C HIS A 127 -16.79 7.30 -1.92
N ASP A 128 -17.44 8.17 -2.69
CA ASP A 128 -17.09 8.41 -4.09
C ASP A 128 -15.88 9.36 -4.28
N GLU A 129 -15.50 10.07 -3.22
CA GLU A 129 -14.46 11.11 -3.21
C GLU A 129 -13.09 10.57 -2.72
N VAL A 130 -12.02 11.08 -3.35
CA VAL A 130 -10.61 11.08 -2.89
C VAL A 130 -10.17 12.53 -2.89
#